data_AF-A0A455U7T5-F1
#
_entry.id   AF-A0A455U7T5-F1
#
_cell.length_a   1.000
_cell.length_b   1.000
_cell.length_c   1.000
_cell.angle_alpha   90.00
_cell.angle_beta   90.00
_cell.angle_gamma   90.00
#
_symmetry.space_group_name_H-M   'P 1'
#
loop_
_entity.id
_entity.type
_entity.pdbx_description
1 polymer ?
#
loop_
_entity_poly.entity_id
_entity_poly.type
_entity_poly.pdbx_seq_one_letter_code
_entity_poly.pdbx_strand_id
1 'polypeptide(L)' 'MAAPEALLVIIRHAPHSSNWLREGLDAALVAAAFGQPVHLLFMGQGIMALVKEQGSGAPGQKRPSHHRYA' A
#
# COMPACT_ATOMS: atom_id res chain seq x y z
N MET A 1 31.30 -16.36 1.36
CA MET A 1 29.88 -16.51 0.99
C MET A 1 29.31 -15.12 0.79
N ALA A 2 28.86 -14.78 -0.42
CA ALA A 2 28.07 -13.57 -0.62
C ALA A 2 26.74 -13.76 0.13
N ALA A 3 26.27 -12.73 0.83
CA ALA A 3 24.92 -12.74 1.37
C ALA A 3 23.94 -12.92 0.19
N PRO A 4 22.86 -13.70 0.34
CA PRO A 4 21.87 -13.82 -0.72
C PRO A 4 21.37 -12.42 -1.10
N GLU A 5 21.24 -12.14 -2.40
CA GLU A 5 20.70 -10.87 -2.90
C GLU A 5 19.21 -10.76 -2.50
N ALA A 6 18.97 -10.10 -1.37
CA ALA A 6 17.63 -9.83 -0.88
C ALA A 6 17.07 -8.57 -1.55
N LEU A 7 15.82 -8.62 -1.99
CA LEU A 7 15.09 -7.47 -2.49
C LEU A 7 14.58 -6.62 -1.33
N LEU A 8 14.96 -5.34 -1.28
CA LEU A 8 14.37 -4.37 -0.35
C LEU A 8 13.37 -3.48 -1.09
N VAL A 9 12.11 -3.51 -0.67
CA VAL A 9 11.06 -2.60 -1.16
C VAL A 9 10.79 -1.53 -0.11
N ILE A 10 10.96 -0.26 -0.49
CA ILE A 10 10.76 0.89 0.41
C ILE A 10 9.41 1.54 0.12
N ILE A 11 8.53 1.49 1.11
CA ILE A 11 7.20 2.07 1.06
C ILE A 11 7.21 3.39 1.84
N ARG A 12 7.09 4.50 1.10
CA ARG A 12 7.15 5.87 1.66
C ARG A 12 5.91 6.73 1.44
N HIS A 13 4.95 6.23 0.66
CA HIS A 13 3.73 6.93 0.28
C HIS A 13 2.52 6.39 1.04
N ALA A 14 1.52 7.24 1.28
CA ALA A 14 0.29 6.85 1.95
C ALA A 14 -0.52 5.85 1.09
N PRO A 15 -1.26 4.91 1.69
CA PRO A 15 -2.01 3.88 0.98
C PRO A 15 -3.07 4.41 0.01
N HIS A 16 -3.61 5.60 0.26
CA HIS A 16 -4.66 6.22 -0.56
C HIS A 16 -4.17 7.32 -1.50
N SER A 17 -2.88 7.71 -1.45
CA SER A 17 -2.41 8.84 -2.24
C SER A 17 -2.18 8.49 -3.71
N SER A 18 -2.02 7.21 -4.04
CA SER A 18 -1.64 6.73 -5.39
C SER A 18 -1.47 5.19 -5.44
N ASN A 19 -1.37 4.59 -6.63
CA ASN A 19 -1.17 3.12 -6.81
C ASN A 19 0.23 2.59 -6.39
N TRP A 20 1.15 3.45 -5.97
CA TRP A 20 2.56 3.11 -5.71
C TRP A 20 2.74 2.02 -4.65
N LEU A 21 1.94 2.05 -3.57
CA LEU A 21 1.97 1.01 -2.55
C LEU A 21 1.59 -0.35 -3.13
N ARG A 22 0.55 -0.38 -3.95
CA ARG A 22 0.03 -1.62 -4.55
C ARG A 22 1.04 -2.21 -5.53
N GLU A 23 1.55 -1.40 -6.43
CA GLU A 23 2.55 -1.83 -7.43
C GLU A 23 3.84 -2.32 -6.76
N GLY A 24 4.32 -1.62 -5.73
CA GLY A 24 5.51 -2.05 -4.97
C GLY A 24 5.28 -3.37 -4.22
N LEU A 25 4.08 -3.59 -3.68
CA LEU A 25 3.71 -4.84 -3.03
C LEU A 25 3.57 -5.98 -4.05
N ASP A 26 3.00 -5.73 -5.22
CA ASP A 26 2.89 -6.74 -6.29
C ASP A 26 4.28 -7.22 -6.73
N ALA A 27 5.23 -6.30 -6.93
CA ALA A 27 6.62 -6.65 -7.26
C ALA A 27 7.29 -7.47 -6.13
N ALA A 28 7.07 -7.09 -4.87
CA ALA A 28 7.57 -7.83 -3.71
C ALA A 28 7.01 -9.27 -3.67
N LEU A 29 5.72 -9.44 -3.93
CA LEU A 29 5.06 -10.74 -3.95
C LEU A 29 5.57 -11.63 -5.10
N VAL A 30 5.76 -11.05 -6.28
CA VAL A 30 6.35 -11.77 -7.42
C VAL A 30 7.76 -12.25 -7.09
N ALA A 31 8.63 -11.38 -6.56
CA ALA A 31 9.99 -11.75 -6.17
C ALA A 31 10.00 -12.87 -5.11
N ALA A 32 9.13 -12.78 -4.11
CA ALA A 32 8.98 -13.81 -3.08
C ALA A 32 8.50 -15.15 -3.68
N ALA A 33 7.60 -15.11 -4.67
CA ALA A 33 7.11 -16.32 -5.35
C ALA A 33 8.23 -17.03 -6.15
N PHE A 34 9.24 -16.30 -6.62
CA PHE A 34 10.44 -16.87 -7.24
C PHE A 34 11.52 -17.29 -6.24
N GLY A 35 11.24 -17.24 -4.93
CA GLY A 35 12.16 -17.68 -3.88
C GLY A 35 13.24 -16.65 -3.52
N GLN A 36 13.11 -15.41 -4.00
CA GLN A 36 14.01 -14.33 -3.60
C GLN A 36 13.64 -13.87 -2.17
N PRO A 37 14.62 -13.69 -1.25
CA PRO A 37 14.35 -13.07 0.04
C PRO A 37 13.87 -11.63 -0.15
N VAL A 38 12.76 -11.25 0.50
CA VAL A 38 12.18 -9.90 0.37
C VAL A 38 12.06 -9.24 1.74
N HIS A 39 12.47 -7.97 1.80
CA HIS A 39 12.32 -7.09 2.94
C HIS A 39 11.43 -5.90 2.56
N LEU A 40 10.50 -5.53 3.45
CA LEU A 40 9.67 -4.34 3.31
C LEU A 40 10.07 -3.32 4.36
N LEU A 41 10.44 -2.11 3.93
CA LEU A 41 10.69 -0.97 4.81
C LEU A 41 9.58 0.07 4.67
N PHE A 42 8.83 0.28 5.74
CA PHE A 42 7.81 1.32 5.80
C PHE A 42 8.39 2.56 6.48
N MET A 43 8.30 3.72 5.82
CA MET A 43 8.79 4.98 6.39
C MET A 43 7.94 6.18 5.96
N GLY A 44 8.01 7.28 6.70
CA GLY A 44 7.20 8.47 6.41
C GLY A 44 5.70 8.14 6.38
N GLN A 45 5.01 8.57 5.33
CA GLN A 45 3.58 8.29 5.15
C GLN A 45 3.28 6.81 4.84
N GLY A 46 4.28 6.04 4.43
CA GLY A 46 4.16 4.60 4.20
C GLY A 46 3.81 3.80 5.46
N ILE A 47 4.14 4.32 6.65
CA ILE A 47 3.78 3.68 7.93
C ILE A 47 2.26 3.52 8.06
N MET A 48 1.47 4.42 7.43
CA MET A 48 0.01 4.33 7.44
C MET A 48 -0.54 3.09 6.73
N ALA A 49 0.25 2.40 5.89
CA ALA A 49 -0.13 1.13 5.30
C ALA A 49 -0.21 -0.03 6.32
N LEU A 50 0.37 0.13 7.52
CA LEU A 50 0.40 -0.90 8.56
C LEU A 50 -0.80 -0.84 9.52
N VAL A 51 -1.65 0.17 9.39
CA VAL A 51 -2.83 0.33 10.24
C VAL A 51 -3.79 -0.83 9.98
N LYS A 52 -4.24 -1.52 11.02
CA LYS A 52 -5.22 -2.60 10.90
C LYS A 52 -6.59 -2.03 10.55
N GLU A 53 -7.41 -2.82 9.88
CA GLU A 53 -8.79 -2.43 9.53
C GLU A 53 -8.82 -1.12 8.73
N GLN A 54 -7.85 -0.91 7.82
CA GLN A 54 -8.02 0.07 6.76
C GLN A 54 -9.17 -0.40 5.86
N GLY A 55 -10.40 -0.10 6.29
CA GLY A 55 -11.57 -0.39 5.50
C GLY A 55 -11.51 0.40 4.20
N SER A 56 -12.01 -0.20 3.13
CA SER A 56 -12.42 0.49 1.90
C SER A 56 -13.62 1.43 2.13
N GLY A 57 -13.79 1.96 3.35
CA GLY A 57 -14.79 2.92 3.71
C GLY A 57 -14.56 4.19 2.90
N ALA A 58 -15.41 4.39 1.89
CA ALA A 58 -15.24 5.32 0.78
C ALA A 58 -14.58 6.65 1.20
N PRO A 59 -13.30 6.90 0.86
CA PRO A 59 -12.74 8.24 0.92
C PRO A 59 -13.30 9.01 -0.27
N GLY A 60 -14.55 9.47 -0.18
CA GLY A 60 -15.19 10.23 -1.26
C GLY A 60 -16.69 10.11 -1.47
N GLN A 61 -17.48 9.53 -0.54
CA GLN A 61 -18.94 9.65 -0.68
C GLN A 61 -19.37 11.09 -0.36
N LYS A 62 -19.36 11.99 -1.36
CA LYS A 62 -20.18 13.20 -1.30
C LYS A 62 -21.61 12.70 -1.09
N ARG A 63 -22.16 12.87 0.12
CA ARG A 63 -23.58 12.67 0.35
C ARG A 63 -24.31 13.48 -0.72
N PRO A 64 -25.16 12.86 -1.57
CA PRO A 64 -26.02 13.65 -2.43
C PRO A 64 -26.82 14.55 -1.49
N SER A 65 -26.65 15.86 -1.64
CA SER A 65 -27.54 16.83 -1.01
C SER A 65 -28.93 16.52 -1.55
N HIS A 66 -29.73 15.82 -0.75
CA HIS A 66 -31.11 15.52 -1.07
C HIS A 66 -31.87 16.85 -1.03
N HIS A 67 -31.83 17.59 -2.14
CA HIS A 67 -32.64 18.76 -2.33
C HIS A 67 -34.06 18.28 -2.55
N ARG A 68 -34.79 18.09 -1.44
CA ARG A 68 -36.24 18.00 -1.48
C ARG A 68 -36.73 19.37 -1.93
N TYR A 69 -37.14 19.47 -3.19
CA TYR A 69 -38.24 20.36 -3.51
C TYR A 69 -39.52 19.54 -3.47
N ALA A 70 -40.38 20.01 -2.57
CA ALA A 70 -41.80 19.77 -2.54
C ALA A 70 -42.48 20.27 -3.82
#